data_AF-A0A9E2M0D0-F1
#
_entry.id   AF-A0A9E2M0D0-F1
#
_cell.length_a   1.000
_cell.length_b   1.000
_cell.length_c   1.000
_cell.angle_alpha   90.00
_cell.angle_beta   90.00
_cell.angle_gamma   90.00
#
_symmetry.space_group_name_H-M   'P 1'
#
loop_
_entity.id
_entity.type
_entity.pdbx_description
1 polymer ?
#
loop_
_entity_poly.entity_id
_entity_poly.type
_entity_poly.pdbx_seq_one_letter_code
_entity_poly.pdbx_strand_id
1 'polypeptide(L)'
;WNVYSKAAWVLHMLRYLVGDTVFFNILNNYRDAYYHNSATTQDFINIVNNTTGADYNWFFNQWIYGKGWLKLAYESSWNSNENIFKLTLHQRQDSLWPVYKMPIEIMFYFGERTILHTVWDSLRVQDFNIILPMKPDSLKIDPHNKILKQVEKAPLFEKVLGYKLYQNYPNPFNTKTIIKYCLENESRVSIKIYNLLGELITILIENEIKYPGEYFKEFDATNFASGVYLYKLIVKGNDKVFSDVKKLVLLK
;
A
#
# COMPACT_ATOMS: atom_id res chain seq x y z
N TRP A 1 -8.20 4.28 -14.53
CA TRP A 1 -8.56 2.88 -14.83
C TRP A 1 -10.08 2.77 -14.90
N ASN A 2 -10.61 2.26 -16.02
CA ASN A 2 -12.05 2.18 -16.29
C ASN A 2 -12.67 1.02 -15.48
N VAL A 3 -13.95 1.14 -15.13
CA VAL A 3 -14.76 0.17 -14.35
C VAL A 3 -14.67 -1.24 -14.94
N TYR A 4 -14.66 -1.34 -16.27
CA TYR A 4 -14.59 -2.60 -17.01
C TYR A 4 -13.32 -3.42 -16.71
N SER A 5 -12.14 -2.79 -16.66
CA SER A 5 -10.89 -3.51 -16.43
C SER A 5 -10.82 -4.08 -15.00
N LYS A 6 -11.36 -3.35 -14.02
CA LYS A 6 -11.37 -3.79 -12.62
C LYS A 6 -12.32 -4.98 -12.44
N ALA A 7 -13.49 -4.95 -13.07
CA ALA A 7 -14.46 -6.06 -12.99
C ALA A 7 -13.89 -7.38 -13.53
N ALA A 8 -13.17 -7.36 -14.65
CA ALA A 8 -12.51 -8.55 -15.19
C ALA A 8 -11.47 -9.14 -14.21
N TRP A 9 -10.69 -8.27 -13.56
CA TRP A 9 -9.76 -8.69 -12.50
C TRP A 9 -10.46 -9.34 -11.31
N VAL A 10 -11.65 -8.86 -10.92
CA VAL A 10 -12.42 -9.47 -9.83
C VAL A 10 -12.81 -10.90 -10.17
N LEU A 11 -13.29 -11.18 -11.38
CA LEU A 11 -13.61 -12.55 -11.79
C LEU A 11 -12.37 -13.44 -11.86
N HIS A 12 -11.25 -12.92 -12.36
CA HIS A 12 -9.97 -13.64 -12.38
C HIS A 12 -9.48 -14.00 -10.97
N MET A 13 -9.54 -13.04 -10.04
CA MET A 13 -9.19 -13.26 -8.64
C MET A 13 -10.16 -14.22 -7.94
N LEU A 14 -11.45 -14.15 -8.25
CA LEU A 14 -12.43 -15.10 -7.72
C LEU A 14 -12.10 -16.52 -8.19
N ARG A 15 -11.81 -16.70 -9.48
CA ARG A 15 -11.37 -17.99 -10.05
C ARG A 15 -10.12 -18.52 -9.33
N TYR A 16 -9.16 -17.65 -9.01
CA TYR A 16 -8.00 -18.04 -8.21
C TYR A 16 -8.38 -18.53 -6.81
N LEU A 17 -9.32 -17.87 -6.12
CA LEU A 17 -9.75 -18.24 -4.77
C LEU A 17 -10.52 -19.57 -4.73
N VAL A 18 -11.45 -19.77 -5.66
CA VAL A 18 -12.38 -20.91 -5.64
C VAL A 18 -11.87 -22.10 -6.47
N GLY A 19 -10.91 -21.88 -7.37
CA GLY A 19 -10.42 -22.87 -8.32
C GLY A 19 -11.32 -23.02 -9.55
N ASP A 20 -10.76 -23.57 -10.63
CA ASP A 20 -11.41 -23.62 -11.95
C ASP A 20 -12.75 -24.35 -11.95
N THR A 21 -12.80 -25.55 -11.38
CA THR A 21 -14.01 -26.37 -11.36
C THR A 21 -15.17 -25.65 -10.67
N VAL A 22 -14.91 -25.07 -9.49
CA VAL A 22 -15.94 -24.35 -8.72
C VAL A 22 -16.33 -23.05 -9.44
N PHE A 23 -15.36 -22.36 -10.03
CA PHE A 23 -15.61 -21.13 -10.79
C PHE A 23 -16.56 -21.34 -11.97
N PHE A 24 -16.35 -22.39 -12.77
CA PHE A 24 -17.26 -22.68 -13.88
C PHE A 24 -18.62 -23.18 -13.40
N ASN A 25 -18.70 -23.88 -12.27
CA ASN A 25 -19.97 -24.22 -11.65
C ASN A 25 -20.75 -22.97 -11.20
N ILE A 26 -20.07 -21.97 -10.62
CA ILE A 26 -20.68 -20.67 -10.27
C ILE A 26 -21.29 -20.02 -11.51
N LEU A 27 -20.56 -19.98 -12.63
CA LEU A 27 -21.04 -19.36 -13.87
C LEU A 27 -22.24 -20.11 -14.46
N ASN A 28 -22.22 -21.45 -14.43
CA ASN A 28 -23.34 -22.26 -14.87
C ASN A 28 -24.58 -22.02 -14.00
N ASN A 29 -24.44 -22.08 -12.67
CA ASN A 29 -25.53 -21.82 -11.73
C ASN A 29 -26.10 -20.41 -11.88
N TYR A 30 -25.25 -19.41 -12.10
CA TYR A 30 -25.67 -18.04 -12.32
C TYR A 30 -26.45 -17.89 -13.63
N ARG A 31 -25.94 -18.46 -14.73
CA ARG A 31 -26.65 -18.48 -16.01
C ARG A 31 -28.02 -19.15 -15.83
N ASP A 32 -28.08 -20.35 -15.25
CA ASP A 32 -29.32 -21.11 -15.16
C ASP A 32 -30.38 -20.40 -14.29
N ALA A 33 -29.95 -19.65 -13.27
CA ALA A 33 -30.86 -18.84 -12.45
C ALA A 33 -31.39 -17.57 -13.17
N TYR A 34 -30.60 -16.96 -14.07
CA TYR A 34 -30.87 -15.63 -14.61
C TYR A 34 -30.91 -15.53 -16.14
N TYR A 35 -30.91 -16.64 -16.88
CA TYR A 35 -30.81 -16.70 -18.35
C TYR A 35 -31.84 -15.82 -19.10
N HIS A 36 -32.99 -15.52 -18.47
CA HIS A 36 -34.03 -14.64 -19.02
C HIS A 36 -34.52 -13.57 -18.03
N ASN A 37 -33.74 -13.29 -16.99
CA ASN A 37 -34.08 -12.30 -15.96
C ASN A 37 -32.96 -11.27 -15.81
N SER A 38 -33.24 -10.18 -15.12
CA SER A 38 -32.20 -9.27 -14.64
C SER A 38 -31.59 -9.81 -13.34
N ALA A 39 -30.31 -9.47 -13.13
CA ALA A 39 -29.58 -9.84 -11.93
C ALA A 39 -28.76 -8.65 -11.43
N THR A 40 -28.56 -8.60 -10.12
CA THR A 40 -27.73 -7.61 -9.45
C THR A 40 -26.37 -8.21 -9.06
N THR A 41 -25.44 -7.35 -8.65
CA THR A 41 -24.17 -7.81 -8.05
C THR A 41 -24.42 -8.70 -6.83
N GLN A 42 -25.41 -8.38 -6.00
CA GLN A 42 -25.71 -9.18 -4.81
C GLN A 42 -26.23 -10.57 -5.18
N ASP A 43 -27.00 -10.69 -6.25
CA ASP A 43 -27.47 -11.99 -6.75
C ASP A 43 -26.31 -12.89 -7.18
N PHE A 44 -25.32 -12.33 -7.87
CA PHE A 44 -24.10 -13.06 -8.20
C PHE A 44 -23.32 -13.50 -6.95
N ILE A 45 -23.17 -12.61 -5.97
CA ILE A 45 -22.51 -12.93 -4.68
C ILE A 45 -23.25 -14.08 -3.98
N ASN A 46 -24.58 -14.08 -3.99
CA ASN A 46 -25.38 -15.15 -3.39
C ASN A 46 -25.14 -16.50 -4.11
N ILE A 47 -25.06 -16.51 -5.45
CA ILE A 47 -24.72 -17.73 -6.20
C ILE A 47 -23.31 -18.22 -5.87
N VAL A 48 -22.34 -17.32 -5.74
CA VAL A 48 -20.97 -17.67 -5.30
C VAL A 48 -21.02 -18.35 -3.93
N ASN A 49 -21.62 -17.68 -2.94
CA ASN A 49 -21.68 -18.18 -1.57
C ASN A 49 -22.38 -19.55 -1.47
N ASN A 50 -23.49 -19.72 -2.20
CA ASN A 50 -24.23 -20.98 -2.24
C ASN A 50 -23.43 -22.10 -2.91
N THR A 51 -22.71 -21.80 -3.99
CA THR A 51 -21.92 -22.79 -4.74
C THR A 51 -20.66 -23.20 -3.98
N THR A 52 -20.03 -22.27 -3.25
CA THR A 52 -18.80 -22.54 -2.49
C THR A 52 -19.06 -23.04 -1.06
N GLY A 53 -20.27 -22.81 -0.53
CA GLY A 53 -20.59 -23.07 0.88
C GLY A 53 -19.84 -22.15 1.86
N ALA A 54 -19.41 -20.96 1.42
CA ALA A 54 -18.56 -20.05 2.19
C ALA A 54 -18.91 -18.59 1.91
N ASP A 55 -18.66 -17.70 2.85
CA ASP A 55 -18.94 -16.28 2.70
C ASP A 55 -17.82 -15.55 1.92
N TYR A 56 -18.16 -15.05 0.73
CA TYR A 56 -17.30 -14.22 -0.12
C TYR A 56 -17.66 -12.73 -0.09
N ASN A 57 -18.59 -12.27 0.77
CA ASN A 57 -18.93 -10.85 0.87
C ASN A 57 -17.70 -9.98 1.13
N TRP A 58 -16.76 -10.44 1.98
CA TRP A 58 -15.49 -9.73 2.23
C TRP A 58 -14.70 -9.44 0.94
N PHE A 59 -14.67 -10.39 0.00
CA PHE A 59 -13.94 -10.29 -1.26
C PHE A 59 -14.58 -9.24 -2.18
N PHE A 60 -15.89 -9.30 -2.36
CA PHE A 60 -16.60 -8.34 -3.20
C PHE A 60 -16.62 -6.94 -2.56
N ASN A 61 -16.71 -6.86 -1.23
CA ASN A 61 -16.63 -5.60 -0.49
C ASN A 61 -15.33 -4.85 -0.75
N GLN A 62 -14.17 -5.51 -0.68
CA GLN A 62 -12.89 -4.84 -0.93
C GLN A 62 -12.65 -4.56 -2.43
N TRP A 63 -13.06 -5.44 -3.34
CA TRP A 63 -12.69 -5.34 -4.75
C TRP A 63 -13.72 -4.65 -5.66
N ILE A 64 -15.02 -4.77 -5.38
CA ILE A 64 -16.07 -4.08 -6.14
C ILE A 64 -16.39 -2.74 -5.49
N TYR A 65 -16.75 -2.75 -4.21
CA TYR A 65 -17.19 -1.54 -3.49
C TYR A 65 -16.02 -0.73 -2.90
N GLY A 66 -14.88 -1.37 -2.66
CA GLY A 66 -13.67 -0.74 -2.13
C GLY A 66 -12.90 0.07 -3.17
N LYS A 67 -12.25 1.15 -2.69
CA LYS A 67 -11.47 2.06 -3.53
C LYS A 67 -10.11 1.48 -3.90
N GLY A 68 -9.76 1.59 -5.17
CA GLY A 68 -8.41 1.31 -5.65
C GLY A 68 -8.06 -0.18 -5.79
N TRP A 69 -6.79 -0.51 -5.51
CA TRP A 69 -6.20 -1.84 -5.61
C TRP A 69 -5.03 -1.99 -4.64
N LEU A 70 -4.56 -3.24 -4.46
CA LEU A 70 -3.49 -3.60 -3.54
C LEU A 70 -2.14 -3.02 -3.99
N LYS A 71 -1.50 -2.23 -3.13
CA LYS A 71 -0.14 -1.72 -3.33
C LYS A 71 0.78 -2.30 -2.27
N LEU A 72 1.63 -3.24 -2.66
CA LEU A 72 2.54 -3.94 -1.77
C LEU A 72 3.96 -3.40 -1.89
N ALA A 73 4.56 -3.13 -0.75
CA ALA A 73 6.00 -3.16 -0.59
C ALA A 73 6.40 -4.37 0.25
N TYR A 74 7.57 -4.94 0.01
CA TYR A 74 8.05 -6.05 0.82
C TYR A 74 9.50 -5.89 1.25
N GLU A 75 9.78 -6.39 2.45
CA GLU A 75 11.11 -6.53 3.03
C GLU A 75 11.35 -8.01 3.35
N SER A 76 12.61 -8.44 3.32
CA SER A 76 12.95 -9.83 3.60
C SER A 76 14.29 -9.99 4.28
N SER A 77 14.38 -10.91 5.24
CA SER A 77 15.62 -11.31 5.90
C SER A 77 15.72 -12.83 6.03
N TRP A 78 16.95 -13.32 6.23
CA TRP A 78 17.25 -14.74 6.36
C TRP A 78 17.93 -15.03 7.71
N ASN A 79 17.35 -15.93 8.49
CA ASN A 79 17.97 -16.50 9.68
C ASN A 79 18.56 -17.89 9.33
N SER A 80 19.88 -17.97 9.22
CA SER A 80 20.59 -19.21 8.86
C SER A 80 20.57 -20.28 9.94
N ASN A 81 20.40 -19.91 11.21
CA ASN A 81 20.44 -20.88 12.31
C ASN A 81 19.15 -21.70 12.38
N GLU A 82 18.03 -21.06 12.05
CA GLU A 82 16.69 -21.66 12.14
C GLU A 82 16.10 -22.02 10.76
N ASN A 83 16.83 -21.69 9.68
CA ASN A 83 16.36 -21.83 8.29
C ASN A 83 15.03 -21.10 8.03
N ILE A 84 14.86 -19.93 8.68
CA ILE A 84 13.66 -19.11 8.56
C ILE A 84 13.94 -17.93 7.63
N PHE A 85 13.13 -17.85 6.58
CA PHE A 85 12.98 -16.67 5.74
C PHE A 85 11.86 -15.80 6.30
N LYS A 86 12.22 -14.63 6.84
CA LYS A 86 11.24 -13.65 7.29
C LYS A 86 10.87 -12.74 6.13
N LEU A 87 9.60 -12.72 5.75
CA LEU A 87 9.01 -11.83 4.76
C LEU A 87 8.05 -10.87 5.47
N THR A 88 8.27 -9.58 5.34
CA THR A 88 7.35 -8.55 5.82
C THR A 88 6.67 -7.89 4.63
N LEU A 89 5.35 -7.95 4.59
CA LEU A 89 4.53 -7.28 3.58
C LEU A 89 3.94 -5.99 4.15
N HIS A 90 3.98 -4.92 3.35
CA HIS A 90 3.42 -3.62 3.67
C HIS A 90 2.40 -3.21 2.62
N GLN A 91 1.14 -3.04 3.02
CA GLN A 91 0.09 -2.48 2.18
C GLN A 91 0.12 -0.95 2.21
N ARG A 92 0.82 -0.34 1.24
CA ARG A 92 1.14 1.09 1.17
C ARG A 92 0.08 1.96 0.48
N GLN A 93 -1.07 1.40 0.11
CA GLN A 93 -2.15 2.22 -0.44
C GLN A 93 -2.68 3.24 0.59
N ASP A 94 -3.40 4.26 0.10
CA ASP A 94 -4.01 5.32 0.91
C ASP A 94 -4.77 4.75 2.12
N SER A 95 -4.69 5.42 3.26
CA SER A 95 -5.39 4.99 4.49
C SER A 95 -6.91 4.95 4.36
N LEU A 96 -7.49 5.74 3.45
CA LEU A 96 -8.91 5.72 3.13
C LEU A 96 -9.32 4.51 2.27
N TRP A 97 -8.34 3.77 1.71
CA TRP A 97 -8.60 2.53 0.99
C TRP A 97 -8.66 1.37 1.98
N PRO A 98 -9.41 0.30 1.68
CA PRO A 98 -9.44 -0.87 2.55
C PRO A 98 -8.07 -1.55 2.65
N VAL A 99 -7.88 -2.30 3.73
CA VAL A 99 -6.88 -3.37 3.75
C VAL A 99 -7.40 -4.49 2.88
N TYR A 100 -6.60 -4.93 1.91
CA TYR A 100 -6.99 -6.00 1.01
C TYR A 100 -6.58 -7.35 1.60
N LYS A 101 -7.54 -8.23 1.82
CA LYS A 101 -7.26 -9.62 2.21
C LYS A 101 -7.10 -10.48 0.97
N MET A 102 -5.97 -11.17 0.79
CA MET A 102 -5.81 -12.18 -0.28
C MET A 102 -4.74 -13.22 0.08
N PRO A 103 -4.87 -14.47 -0.42
CA PRO A 103 -3.73 -15.35 -0.53
C PRO A 103 -2.78 -14.82 -1.61
N ILE A 104 -1.47 -14.85 -1.33
CA ILE A 104 -0.43 -14.36 -2.22
C ILE A 104 0.61 -15.47 -2.39
N GLU A 105 0.84 -15.84 -3.65
CA GLU A 105 1.89 -16.80 -4.01
C GLU A 105 3.26 -16.13 -3.96
N ILE A 106 4.21 -16.72 -3.26
CA ILE A 106 5.61 -16.31 -3.19
C ILE A 106 6.43 -17.43 -3.79
N MET A 107 7.09 -17.15 -4.91
CA MET A 107 7.99 -18.10 -5.56
C MET A 107 9.43 -17.80 -5.16
N PHE A 108 10.06 -18.76 -4.51
CA PHE A 108 11.48 -18.74 -4.14
C PHE A 108 12.30 -19.50 -5.17
N TYR A 109 13.44 -18.94 -5.55
CA TYR A 109 14.36 -19.53 -6.52
C TYR A 109 15.64 -20.01 -5.83
N PHE A 110 16.11 -21.21 -6.22
CA PHE A 110 17.32 -21.88 -5.75
C PHE A 110 18.05 -22.47 -6.97
N GLY A 111 18.74 -21.61 -7.72
CA GLY A 111 19.22 -21.92 -9.06
C GLY A 111 18.07 -22.33 -9.98
N GLU A 112 18.09 -23.58 -10.46
CA GLU A 112 17.06 -24.14 -11.34
C GLU A 112 15.81 -24.63 -10.61
N ARG A 113 15.86 -24.74 -9.27
CA ARG A 113 14.73 -25.22 -8.47
C ARG A 113 13.91 -24.05 -7.96
N THR A 114 12.60 -24.27 -7.83
CA THR A 114 11.67 -23.29 -7.27
C THR A 114 10.81 -23.90 -6.18
N ILE A 115 10.50 -23.10 -5.16
CA ILE A 115 9.49 -23.45 -4.15
C ILE A 115 8.40 -22.38 -4.20
N LEU A 116 7.15 -22.82 -4.37
CA LEU A 116 5.98 -21.96 -4.29
C LEU A 116 5.37 -22.06 -2.89
N HIS A 117 5.25 -20.93 -2.20
CA HIS A 117 4.58 -20.84 -0.90
C HIS A 117 3.42 -19.85 -0.99
N THR A 118 2.33 -20.08 -0.29
CA THR A 118 1.18 -19.16 -0.29
C THR A 118 0.99 -18.58 1.10
N VAL A 119 0.96 -17.26 1.20
CA VAL A 119 0.73 -16.52 2.45
C VAL A 119 -0.59 -15.77 2.40
N TRP A 120 -1.31 -15.70 3.52
CA TRP A 120 -2.54 -14.92 3.63
C TRP A 120 -2.25 -13.53 4.20
N ASP A 121 -2.20 -12.53 3.33
CA ASP A 121 -2.03 -11.14 3.71
C ASP A 121 -3.39 -10.50 3.99
N SER A 122 -3.51 -9.85 5.14
CA SER A 122 -4.76 -9.26 5.62
C SER A 122 -4.57 -8.03 6.52
N LEU A 123 -3.33 -7.58 6.71
CA LEU A 123 -2.97 -6.46 7.56
C LEU A 123 -2.20 -5.38 6.78
N ARG A 124 -2.12 -4.17 7.34
CA ARG A 124 -1.32 -3.08 6.75
C ARG A 124 0.17 -3.41 6.75
N VAL A 125 0.63 -4.10 7.79
CA VAL A 125 1.96 -4.67 7.90
C VAL A 125 1.80 -6.07 8.46
N GLN A 126 2.34 -7.07 7.78
CA GLN A 126 2.24 -8.47 8.20
C GLN A 126 3.57 -9.20 8.01
N ASP A 127 3.98 -9.90 9.06
CA ASP A 127 5.18 -10.73 9.07
C ASP A 127 4.84 -12.19 8.79
N PHE A 128 5.65 -12.83 7.93
CA PHE A 128 5.58 -14.25 7.61
C PHE A 128 6.94 -14.90 7.82
N ASN A 129 6.98 -15.93 8.64
CA ASN A 129 8.17 -16.74 8.86
C ASN A 129 8.03 -18.04 8.09
N ILE A 130 8.84 -18.21 7.06
CA ILE A 130 8.74 -19.33 6.11
C ILE A 130 9.98 -20.18 6.27
N ILE A 131 9.81 -21.46 6.64
CA ILE A 131 10.91 -22.41 6.75
C ILE A 131 11.29 -22.85 5.33
N LEU A 132 12.55 -22.64 4.96
CA LEU A 132 13.09 -23.01 3.65
C LEU A 132 14.31 -23.92 3.83
N PRO A 133 14.65 -24.79 2.87
CA PRO A 133 15.79 -25.70 3.01
C PRO A 133 17.14 -24.98 3.06
N MET A 134 17.22 -23.78 2.48
CA MET A 134 18.39 -22.90 2.49
C MET A 134 17.95 -21.47 2.16
N LYS A 135 18.91 -20.53 2.11
CA LYS A 135 18.64 -19.17 1.67
C LYS A 135 18.30 -19.16 0.17
N PRO A 136 17.17 -18.56 -0.25
CA PRO A 136 16.83 -18.43 -1.66
C PRO A 136 17.70 -17.35 -2.34
N ASP A 137 17.99 -17.54 -3.63
CA ASP A 137 18.72 -16.58 -4.45
C ASP A 137 17.87 -15.33 -4.73
N SER A 138 16.58 -15.56 -5.00
CA SER A 138 15.60 -14.50 -5.22
C SER A 138 14.19 -14.97 -4.89
N LEU A 139 13.26 -14.02 -4.84
CA LEU A 139 11.83 -14.30 -4.71
C LEU A 139 11.03 -13.47 -5.70
N LYS A 140 9.85 -13.97 -6.08
CA LYS A 140 8.85 -13.25 -6.87
C LYS A 140 7.48 -13.33 -6.21
N ILE A 141 6.86 -12.17 -6.00
CA ILE A 141 5.51 -12.04 -5.44
C ILE A 141 4.46 -12.17 -6.55
N ASP A 142 3.51 -13.07 -6.33
CA ASP A 142 2.46 -13.51 -7.24
C ASP A 142 2.98 -13.63 -8.67
N PRO A 143 3.84 -14.66 -8.93
CA PRO A 143 4.60 -14.82 -10.16
C PRO A 143 3.71 -15.03 -11.40
N HIS A 144 2.48 -15.49 -11.18
CA HIS A 144 1.48 -15.80 -12.20
C HIS A 144 0.44 -14.68 -12.39
N ASN A 145 0.59 -13.54 -11.71
CA ASN A 145 -0.33 -12.40 -11.79
C ASN A 145 -1.80 -12.78 -11.54
N LYS A 146 -2.05 -13.53 -10.47
CA LYS A 146 -3.39 -13.93 -10.04
C LYS A 146 -4.14 -12.80 -9.35
N ILE A 147 -3.45 -11.75 -8.90
CA ILE A 147 -4.00 -10.67 -8.08
C ILE A 147 -3.81 -9.32 -8.77
N LEU A 148 -4.84 -8.47 -8.70
CA LEU A 148 -4.73 -7.07 -9.10
C LEU A 148 -3.88 -6.30 -8.07
N LYS A 149 -2.61 -6.13 -8.39
CA LYS A 149 -1.61 -5.58 -7.46
C LYS A 149 -0.61 -4.67 -8.16
N GLN A 150 0.01 -3.80 -7.37
CA GLN A 150 1.30 -3.19 -7.67
C GLN A 150 2.28 -3.66 -6.60
N VAL A 151 3.44 -4.20 -7.00
CA VAL A 151 4.48 -4.66 -6.08
C VAL A 151 5.75 -3.87 -6.31
N GLU A 152 6.31 -3.35 -5.24
CA GLU A 152 7.65 -2.80 -5.20
C GLU A 152 8.47 -3.56 -4.15
N LYS A 153 9.73 -3.86 -4.45
CA LYS A 153 10.65 -4.22 -3.36
C LYS A 153 10.83 -2.95 -2.55
N ALA A 154 10.55 -3.00 -1.24
CA ALA A 154 10.85 -1.85 -0.41
C ALA A 154 12.34 -1.54 -0.61
N PRO A 155 12.73 -0.27 -0.83
CA PRO A 155 14.14 0.07 -0.78
C PRO A 155 14.68 -0.50 0.51
N LEU A 156 15.90 -1.05 0.49
CA LEU A 156 16.67 -1.31 1.70
C LEU A 156 16.93 0.06 2.35
N PHE A 157 15.88 0.68 2.87
CA PHE A 157 16.02 1.73 3.83
C PHE A 157 16.64 1.00 5.01
N GLU A 158 17.94 1.20 5.23
CA GLU A 158 18.45 1.14 6.58
C GLU A 158 17.36 1.74 7.45
N LYS A 159 16.79 0.92 8.34
CA LYS A 159 15.71 1.29 9.24
C LYS A 159 15.94 2.74 9.66
N VAL A 160 15.14 3.67 9.13
CA VAL A 160 15.42 5.09 9.34
C VAL A 160 15.15 5.36 10.82
N LEU A 161 16.24 5.47 11.58
CA LEU A 161 16.17 5.67 13.02
C LEU A 161 15.73 7.11 13.28
N GLY A 162 14.46 7.26 13.64
CA GLY A 162 13.89 8.50 14.11
C GLY A 162 13.14 9.33 13.06
N TYR A 163 12.31 10.22 13.59
CA TYR A 163 11.63 11.25 12.82
C TYR A 163 12.58 12.42 12.54
N LYS A 164 12.59 12.92 11.30
CA LYS A 164 13.48 14.04 10.93
C LYS A 164 12.88 14.92 9.84
N LEU A 165 12.96 16.23 10.01
CA LEU A 165 12.68 17.22 8.97
C LEU A 165 14.01 17.77 8.45
N TYR A 166 14.21 17.69 7.14
CA TYR A 166 15.43 18.19 6.50
C TYR A 166 15.23 19.61 6.02
N GLN A 167 16.34 20.33 5.84
CA GLN A 167 16.34 21.63 5.17
C GLN A 167 15.81 21.47 3.74
N ASN A 168 14.91 22.35 3.31
CA ASN A 168 14.38 22.33 1.96
C ASN A 168 15.50 22.60 0.95
N TYR A 169 15.40 22.02 -0.24
CA TYR A 169 16.36 22.25 -1.32
C TYR A 169 15.64 22.56 -2.64
N PRO A 170 16.07 23.60 -3.37
CA PRO A 170 17.09 24.60 -2.97
C PRO A 170 16.63 25.49 -1.80
N ASN A 171 17.55 26.11 -1.07
CA ASN A 171 17.26 27.18 -0.11
C ASN A 171 18.44 28.16 -0.05
N PRO A 172 18.29 29.43 -0.46
CA PRO A 172 17.07 30.05 -0.98
C PRO A 172 16.56 29.42 -2.28
N PHE A 173 15.28 29.59 -2.59
CA PHE A 173 14.65 29.02 -3.79
C PHE A 173 13.86 30.05 -4.58
N ASN A 174 13.67 29.77 -5.88
CA ASN A 174 12.80 30.53 -6.77
C ASN A 174 11.56 29.68 -7.09
N THR A 175 10.38 30.20 -6.72
CA THR A 175 9.02 29.63 -6.82
C THR A 175 8.78 28.22 -6.30
N LYS A 176 9.69 27.26 -6.47
CA LYS A 176 9.52 25.85 -6.05
C LYS A 176 10.70 25.34 -5.23
N THR A 177 10.40 24.53 -4.22
CA THR A 177 11.41 23.81 -3.42
C THR A 177 10.88 22.45 -2.99
N ILE A 178 11.77 21.53 -2.65
CA ILE A 178 11.40 20.23 -2.10
C ILE A 178 11.67 20.22 -0.59
N ILE A 179 10.67 19.78 0.18
CA ILE A 179 10.76 19.51 1.62
C ILE A 179 10.94 18.00 1.78
N LYS A 180 12.10 17.59 2.32
CA LYS A 180 12.40 16.20 2.65
C LYS A 180 12.11 15.92 4.13
N TYR A 181 11.49 14.78 4.43
CA TYR A 181 11.28 14.32 5.80
C TYR A 181 11.30 12.78 5.90
N CYS A 182 11.59 12.27 7.09
CA CYS A 182 11.66 10.84 7.38
C CYS A 182 10.75 10.45 8.53
N LEU A 183 10.16 9.26 8.42
CA LEU A 183 9.30 8.65 9.42
C LEU A 183 9.84 7.29 9.84
N GLU A 184 9.90 7.06 11.15
CA GLU A 184 10.33 5.79 11.72
C GLU A 184 9.18 4.77 11.80
N ASN A 185 7.96 5.24 12.08
CA ASN A 185 6.76 4.40 12.24
C ASN A 185 5.60 4.94 11.40
N GLU A 186 4.55 4.13 11.23
CA GLU A 186 3.27 4.63 10.72
C GLU A 186 2.79 5.80 11.57
N SER A 187 2.47 6.92 10.93
CA SER A 187 2.08 8.14 11.64
C SER A 187 1.23 9.06 10.79
N ARG A 188 0.41 9.89 11.44
CA ARG A 188 -0.29 11.00 10.80
C ARG A 188 0.63 12.19 10.70
N VAL A 189 0.79 12.73 9.49
CA VAL A 189 1.72 13.80 9.18
C VAL A 189 0.96 15.05 8.75
N SER A 190 1.35 16.20 9.30
CA SER A 190 0.97 17.52 8.78
C SER A 190 2.22 18.34 8.50
N ILE A 191 2.26 19.03 7.36
CA ILE A 191 3.28 20.03 7.02
C ILE A 191 2.58 21.37 6.81
N LYS A 192 2.95 22.34 7.65
CA LYS A 192 2.32 23.67 7.68
C LYS A 192 3.37 24.74 7.46
N ILE A 193 3.00 25.78 6.72
CA ILE A 193 3.85 26.93 6.40
C ILE A 193 3.34 28.16 7.17
N TYR A 194 4.25 28.87 7.82
CA TYR A 194 3.99 30.04 8.64
C TYR A 194 4.87 31.22 8.20
N ASN A 195 4.44 32.43 8.48
CA ASN A 195 5.30 33.61 8.39
C ASN A 195 6.14 33.79 9.68
N LEU A 196 6.96 34.84 9.72
CA LEU A 196 7.80 35.18 10.88
C LEU A 196 7.01 35.59 12.14
N LEU A 197 5.76 36.01 11.98
CA LEU A 197 4.86 36.34 13.08
C LEU A 197 4.17 35.08 13.66
N GLY A 198 4.39 33.91 13.06
CA GLY A 198 3.77 32.65 13.47
C GLY A 198 2.36 32.43 12.92
N GLU A 199 1.91 33.27 11.99
CA GLU A 199 0.61 33.12 11.33
C GLU A 199 0.68 31.99 10.30
N LEU A 200 -0.33 31.12 10.30
CA LEU A 200 -0.43 30.02 9.35
C LEU A 200 -0.79 30.56 7.96
N ILE A 201 0.10 30.37 6.98
CA ILE A 201 -0.11 30.84 5.61
C ILE A 201 -0.74 29.75 4.75
N THR A 202 -0.24 28.51 4.84
CA THR A 202 -0.80 27.39 4.08
C THR A 202 -0.47 26.04 4.70
N ILE A 203 -1.17 25.00 4.27
CA ILE A 203 -0.98 23.62 4.70
C ILE A 203 -0.64 22.78 3.46
N LEU A 204 0.54 22.15 3.46
CA LEU A 204 1.01 21.31 2.34
C LEU A 204 0.55 19.86 2.46
N ILE A 205 0.42 19.40 3.69
CA ILE A 205 -0.05 18.05 4.07
C ILE A 205 -0.88 18.26 5.34
N GLU A 206 -2.11 17.75 5.39
CA GLU A 206 -2.95 17.82 6.59
C GLU A 206 -3.39 16.42 7.00
N ASN A 207 -2.82 15.95 8.13
CA ASN A 207 -3.25 14.74 8.82
C ASN A 207 -3.23 13.47 7.94
N GLU A 208 -2.32 13.40 6.98
CA GLU A 208 -2.18 12.25 6.09
C GLU A 208 -1.45 11.12 6.82
N ILE A 209 -1.98 9.90 6.76
CA ILE A 209 -1.28 8.72 7.26
C ILE A 209 -0.16 8.37 6.28
N LYS A 210 1.05 8.20 6.81
CA LYS A 210 2.25 7.81 6.07
C LYS A 210 2.93 6.65 6.79
N TYR A 211 3.55 5.77 6.01
CA TYR A 211 4.29 4.58 6.49
C TYR A 211 5.76 4.94 6.75
N PRO A 212 6.55 4.07 7.40
CA PRO A 212 7.99 4.28 7.57
C PRO A 212 8.70 4.53 6.24
N GLY A 213 9.61 5.50 6.21
CA GLY A 213 10.40 5.83 5.02
C GLY A 213 10.72 7.31 4.85
N GLU A 214 11.40 7.62 3.75
CA GLU A 214 11.71 8.98 3.32
C GLU A 214 10.64 9.52 2.37
N TYR A 215 10.29 10.79 2.53
CA TYR A 215 9.28 11.48 1.73
C TYR A 215 9.80 12.81 1.21
N PHE A 216 9.30 13.19 0.04
CA PHE A 216 9.61 14.44 -0.65
C PHE A 216 8.30 15.13 -1.00
N LYS A 217 8.13 16.35 -0.50
CA LYS A 217 6.96 17.19 -0.80
C LYS A 217 7.42 18.46 -1.51
N GLU A 218 6.98 18.63 -2.75
CA GLU A 218 7.16 19.90 -3.46
C GLU A 218 6.27 20.98 -2.81
N PHE A 219 6.86 22.16 -2.61
CA PHE A 219 6.17 23.38 -2.25
C PHE A 219 6.27 24.37 -3.42
N ASP A 220 5.12 24.71 -4.00
CA ASP A 220 4.98 25.76 -5.00
C ASP A 220 4.51 27.06 -4.33
N ALA A 221 5.41 28.04 -4.30
CA ALA A 221 5.24 29.35 -3.69
C ALA A 221 5.06 30.47 -4.74
N THR A 222 4.61 30.14 -5.96
CA THR A 222 4.42 31.12 -7.04
C THR A 222 3.55 32.32 -6.62
N ASN A 223 2.54 32.09 -5.78
CA ASN A 223 1.61 33.13 -5.32
C ASN A 223 2.00 33.79 -3.97
N PHE A 224 3.23 33.56 -3.50
CA PHE A 224 3.72 34.08 -2.21
C PHE A 224 4.69 35.25 -2.43
N ALA A 225 4.77 36.19 -1.48
CA ALA A 225 5.73 37.28 -1.55
C ALA A 225 7.16 36.78 -1.24
N SER A 226 8.18 37.41 -1.82
CA SER A 226 9.57 37.13 -1.43
C SER A 226 9.77 37.39 0.06
N GLY A 227 10.52 36.53 0.74
CA GLY A 227 10.70 36.65 2.18
C GLY A 227 11.07 35.35 2.87
N VAL A 228 11.04 35.43 4.20
CA VAL A 228 11.35 34.30 5.07
C VAL A 228 10.06 33.71 5.62
N TYR A 229 9.96 32.38 5.54
CA TYR A 229 8.88 31.60 6.11
C TYR A 229 9.44 30.47 6.96
N LEU A 230 8.57 29.89 7.79
CA LEU A 230 8.86 28.70 8.58
C LEU A 230 7.98 27.56 8.09
N TYR A 231 8.51 26.35 8.02
CA TYR A 231 7.73 25.15 7.80
C TYR A 231 7.88 24.20 8.97
N LYS A 232 6.75 23.66 9.41
CA LYS A 232 6.64 22.78 10.57
C LYS A 232 6.14 21.42 10.14
N LEU A 233 6.90 20.39 10.47
CA LEU A 233 6.47 19.01 10.40
C LEU A 233 5.86 18.63 11.74
N ILE A 234 4.66 18.07 11.73
CA ILE A 234 3.99 17.47 12.89
C ILE A 234 3.72 16.02 12.56
N VAL A 235 4.24 15.11 13.37
CA VAL A 235 4.05 13.67 13.22
C VAL A 235 3.37 13.16 14.48
N LYS A 236 2.20 12.54 14.31
CA LYS A 236 1.44 11.90 15.40
C LYS A 236 1.44 10.39 15.16
N GLY A 237 2.28 9.67 15.91
CA GLY A 237 2.21 8.21 16.03
C GLY A 237 1.23 7.80 17.13
N ASN A 238 1.14 6.49 17.42
CA ASN A 238 0.19 5.96 18.41
C ASN A 238 0.31 6.62 19.80
N ASP A 239 1.54 6.82 20.31
CA ASP A 239 1.76 7.40 21.66
C ASP A 239 2.80 8.55 21.70
N LYS A 240 3.28 8.99 20.54
CA LYS A 240 4.33 10.02 20.45
C LYS A 240 3.98 11.09 19.41
N VAL A 241 4.15 12.35 19.81
CA VAL A 241 4.08 13.50 18.91
C VAL A 241 5.49 14.02 18.69
N PHE A 242 5.95 13.99 17.44
CA PHE A 242 7.18 14.64 17.01
C PHE A 242 6.84 15.94 16.28
N SER A 243 7.64 16.98 16.52
CA SER A 243 7.51 18.26 15.83
C SER A 243 8.90 18.83 15.56
N ASP A 244 9.16 19.25 14.33
CA ASP A 244 10.38 19.97 13.95
C ASP A 244 10.03 21.13 13.03
N VAL A 245 10.83 22.20 13.09
CA VAL A 245 10.61 23.46 12.36
C VAL A 245 11.91 23.84 11.65
N LYS A 246 11.78 24.28 10.40
CA LYS A 246 12.89 24.77 9.59
C LYS A 246 12.48 26.06 8.87
N LYS A 247 13.48 26.83 8.45
CA LYS A 247 13.32 28.12 7.77
C LYS A 247 13.46 27.94 6.26
N LEU A 248 12.56 28.53 5.48
CA LEU A 248 12.68 28.61 4.02
C LEU A 248 12.77 30.08 3.59
N VAL A 249 13.60 30.36 2.57
CA VAL A 249 13.86 31.71 2.04
C VAL A 249 13.44 31.72 0.57
N LEU A 250 12.35 32.43 0.26
CA LEU A 250 11.84 32.61 -1.09
C LEU A 250 12.45 33.86 -1.73
N LEU A 251 13.13 33.68 -2.86
CA LEU A 251 13.62 34.74 -3.72
C LEU A 251 12.84 34.71 -5.03
N LYS A 252 12.26 35.85 -5.41
CA LYS A 252 11.75 36.09 -6.75
C LYS A 252 12.63 37.11 -7.45
#